data_AF-A0A940L2Z2-F1
#
_entry.id   AF-A0A940L2Z2-F1
#
_cell.length_a   1.000
_cell.length_b   1.000
_cell.length_c   1.000
_cell.angle_alpha   90.00
_cell.angle_beta   90.00
_cell.angle_gamma   90.00
#
_symmetry.space_group_name_H-M   'P 1'
#
loop_
_entity.id
_entity.type
_entity.pdbx_description
1 polymer ?
#
loop_
_entity_poly.entity_id
_entity_poly.type
_entity_poly.pdbx_seq_one_letter_code
_entity_poly.pdbx_strand_id
1 'polypeptide(L)'
;FFWAFIPLFLLLPFFLFYSKSITSLVSSYKEPDDRVLAMASAITKVNRIVYGHTHHTRHEIIGSVEHLNSGCWSPAFLDVECTKPIDQKTFVWISPAENNSRQAELCKFVDGKSEVVNPSARG
;
A
#
# COMPACT_ATOMS: atom_id res chain seq x y z
N PHE A 1 30.24 32.22 -29.29
CA PHE A 1 29.65 32.06 -27.94
C PHE A 1 29.17 30.62 -27.64
N PHE A 2 29.60 29.59 -28.41
CA PHE A 2 29.11 28.20 -28.26
C PHE A 2 30.10 27.23 -27.59
N TRP A 3 31.31 27.69 -27.26
CA TRP A 3 32.35 26.86 -26.65
C TRP A 3 31.97 26.30 -25.25
N ALA A 4 31.01 26.92 -24.57
CA ALA A 4 30.49 26.46 -23.28
C ALA A 4 29.68 25.15 -23.37
N PHE A 5 29.12 24.80 -24.54
CA PHE A 5 28.31 23.59 -24.70
C PHE A 5 29.14 22.33 -24.91
N ILE A 6 30.38 22.47 -25.39
CA ILE A 6 31.29 21.34 -25.64
C ILE A 6 31.55 20.52 -24.36
N PRO A 7 31.97 21.11 -23.22
CA PRO A 7 32.14 20.33 -21.99
C PRO A 7 30.82 19.78 -21.46
N LEU A 8 29.69 20.48 -21.66
CA LEU A 8 28.37 20.02 -21.24
C LEU A 8 27.96 18.73 -21.98
N PHE A 9 28.11 18.70 -23.31
CA PHE A 9 27.79 17.52 -24.11
C PHE A 9 28.74 16.34 -23.86
N LEU A 10 30.00 16.62 -23.55
CA LEU A 10 30.99 15.58 -23.21
C LEU A 10 30.66 14.88 -21.88
N LEU A 11 30.09 15.62 -20.92
CA LEU A 11 29.67 15.06 -19.63
C LEU A 11 28.26 14.46 -19.66
N LEU A 12 27.45 14.79 -20.66
CA LEU A 12 26.07 14.32 -20.80
C LEU A 12 25.91 12.78 -20.80
N PRO A 13 26.71 11.97 -21.53
CA PRO A 13 26.60 10.52 -21.44
C PRO A 13 26.90 9.99 -20.03
N PHE A 14 27.90 10.56 -19.33
CA PHE A 14 28.20 10.18 -17.95
C PHE A 14 27.02 10.44 -17.01
N PHE A 15 26.38 11.60 -17.14
CA PHE A 15 25.18 11.92 -16.36
C PHE A 15 23.99 11.02 -16.69
N LEU A 16 23.78 10.65 -17.95
CA LEU A 16 22.70 9.72 -18.35
C LEU A 16 22.92 8.31 -17.81
N PHE A 17 24.16 7.80 -17.85
CA PHE A 17 24.48 6.50 -17.25
C PHE A 17 24.32 6.52 -15.74
N TYR A 18 24.80 7.58 -15.08
CA TYR A 18 24.65 7.76 -13.65
C TYR A 18 23.18 7.86 -13.23
N SER A 19 22.37 8.69 -13.91
CA SER A 19 20.94 8.82 -13.59
C SER A 19 20.17 7.52 -13.78
N LYS A 20 20.53 6.71 -14.78
CA LYS A 20 19.92 5.38 -14.98
C LYS A 20 20.31 4.39 -13.89
N SER A 21 21.49 4.53 -13.30
CA SER A 21 21.98 3.66 -12.21
C SER A 21 21.40 4.02 -10.83
N ILE A 22 20.84 5.23 -10.68
CA ILE A 22 20.16 5.63 -9.44
C ILE A 22 18.77 5.00 -9.43
N THR A 23 18.66 3.85 -8.78
CA THR A 23 17.38 3.35 -8.29
C THR A 23 17.01 4.12 -7.03
N SER A 24 15.94 4.91 -7.09
CA SER A 24 15.40 5.53 -5.89
C SER A 24 14.89 4.43 -4.95
N LEU A 25 15.52 4.29 -3.78
CA LEU A 25 15.02 3.41 -2.71
C LEU A 25 13.60 3.81 -2.26
N VAL A 26 13.17 5.05 -2.56
CA VAL A 26 11.83 5.57 -2.27
C VAL A 26 10.82 5.16 -3.35
N SER A 27 11.25 4.90 -4.61
CA SER A 27 10.34 4.44 -5.67
C SER A 27 10.05 2.94 -5.58
N SER A 28 10.87 2.18 -4.85
CA SER A 28 10.57 0.79 -4.49
C SER A 28 9.62 0.75 -3.28
N TYR A 29 8.44 1.34 -3.42
CA TYR A 29 7.45 1.36 -2.35
C TYR A 29 6.80 -0.02 -2.17
N LYS A 30 7.15 -0.68 -1.06
CA LYS A 30 6.21 -1.18 -0.04
C LYS A 30 5.12 -2.15 -0.49
N GLU A 31 5.43 -3.06 -1.40
CA GLU A 31 4.69 -4.32 -1.40
C GLU A 31 5.06 -5.08 -0.11
N PRO A 32 4.09 -5.75 0.54
CA PRO A 32 4.39 -6.55 1.73
C PRO A 32 5.44 -7.60 1.38
N ASP A 33 6.65 -7.45 1.91
CA ASP A 33 7.69 -8.48 1.81
C ASP A 33 7.32 -9.60 2.78
N ASP A 34 6.99 -10.77 2.25
CA ASP A 34 6.70 -12.00 2.98
C ASP A 34 7.71 -12.23 4.12
N ARG A 35 8.99 -11.95 3.88
CA ARG A 35 10.04 -12.10 4.88
C ARG A 35 9.88 -11.13 6.04
N VAL A 36 9.56 -9.87 5.75
CA VAL A 36 9.33 -8.84 6.78
C VAL A 36 8.07 -9.15 7.56
N LEU A 37 7.00 -9.56 6.88
CA LEU A 37 5.73 -9.91 7.52
C LEU A 37 5.89 -11.13 8.44
N ALA A 38 6.56 -12.19 7.97
CA ALA A 38 6.84 -13.39 8.76
C ALA A 38 7.73 -13.08 9.97
N MET A 39 8.76 -12.25 9.79
CA MET A 39 9.63 -11.81 10.88
C MET A 39 8.86 -10.98 11.92
N ALA A 40 8.02 -10.04 11.48
CA ALA A 40 7.19 -9.24 12.37
C ALA A 40 6.21 -10.10 13.17
N SER A 41 5.56 -11.07 12.52
CA SER A 41 4.70 -12.07 13.18
C SER A 41 5.45 -12.90 14.22
N ALA A 42 6.65 -13.40 13.88
CA ALA A 42 7.45 -14.20 14.80
C ALA A 42 7.91 -13.39 16.03
N ILE A 43 8.31 -12.13 15.84
CA ILE A 43 8.72 -11.24 16.93
C ILE A 43 7.53 -10.90 17.85
N THR A 44 6.39 -10.55 17.26
CA THR A 44 5.20 -10.09 18.01
C THR A 44 4.30 -11.23 18.48
N LYS A 45 4.56 -12.46 18.02
CA LYS A 45 3.79 -13.68 18.33
C LYS A 45 2.31 -13.56 17.96
N VAL A 46 2.02 -12.97 16.80
CA VAL A 46 0.65 -12.82 16.27
C VAL A 46 0.50 -13.53 14.94
N ASN A 47 -0.69 -14.03 14.64
CA ASN A 47 -1.06 -14.62 13.34
C ASN A 47 -1.78 -13.64 12.41
N ARG A 48 -2.07 -12.42 12.87
CA ARG A 48 -2.73 -11.36 12.12
C ARG A 48 -2.01 -10.05 12.34
N ILE A 49 -1.73 -9.34 11.25
CA ILE A 49 -1.10 -8.01 11.28
C ILE A 49 -1.98 -7.03 10.52
N VAL A 50 -2.27 -5.89 11.17
CA VAL A 50 -3.03 -4.79 10.58
C VAL A 50 -2.08 -3.63 10.31
N TYR A 51 -1.89 -3.30 9.03
CA TYR A 51 -1.15 -2.13 8.58
C TYR A 51 -2.09 -1.02 8.11
N GLY A 52 -1.52 0.18 7.93
CA GLY A 52 -2.22 1.34 7.39
C GLY A 52 -1.26 2.24 6.63
N HIS A 53 -1.56 3.54 6.59
CA HIS A 53 -0.73 4.61 6.01
C HIS A 53 -0.55 4.58 4.47
N THR A 54 -0.67 3.42 3.81
CA THR A 54 -0.46 3.31 2.36
C THR A 54 -1.69 3.67 1.51
N HIS A 55 -2.87 3.77 2.12
CA HIS A 55 -4.17 3.93 1.46
C HIS A 55 -4.57 2.76 0.54
N HIS A 56 -3.72 1.74 0.37
CA HIS A 56 -4.03 0.54 -0.41
C HIS A 56 -4.76 -0.50 0.45
N THR A 57 -5.98 -0.86 0.07
CA THR A 57 -6.73 -1.91 0.75
C THR A 57 -6.14 -3.28 0.48
N ARG A 58 -5.97 -4.07 1.54
CA ARG A 58 -5.47 -5.45 1.46
C ARG A 58 -6.17 -6.32 2.50
N HIS A 59 -6.49 -7.54 2.10
CA HIS A 59 -6.86 -8.62 2.99
C HIS A 59 -6.38 -9.91 2.33
N GLU A 60 -5.28 -10.45 2.83
CA GLU A 60 -4.58 -11.56 2.21
C GLU A 60 -3.93 -12.44 3.28
N ILE A 61 -3.66 -13.70 2.92
CA ILE A 61 -2.94 -14.64 3.76
C ILE A 61 -1.59 -14.87 3.10
N ILE A 62 -0.52 -14.48 3.79
CA ILE A 62 0.87 -14.66 3.36
C ILE A 62 1.51 -15.66 4.30
N GLY A 63 1.78 -16.87 3.80
CA GLY A 63 2.22 -17.99 4.64
C GLY A 63 1.20 -18.31 5.74
N SER A 64 1.59 -18.14 7.00
CA SER A 64 0.73 -18.36 8.17
C SER A 64 0.17 -17.06 8.78
N VAL A 65 0.37 -15.91 8.13
CA VAL A 65 0.03 -14.59 8.67
C VAL A 65 -1.06 -13.96 7.81
N GLU A 66 -2.14 -13.55 8.46
CA GLU A 66 -3.17 -12.74 7.83
C GLU A 66 -2.75 -11.27 7.83
N HIS A 67 -2.58 -10.72 6.63
CA HIS A 67 -2.23 -9.32 6.40
C HIS A 67 -3.48 -8.52 6.04
N LEU A 68 -3.74 -7.48 6.83
CA LEU A 68 -4.87 -6.58 6.68
C LEU A 68 -4.38 -5.15 6.50
N ASN A 69 -4.97 -4.41 5.56
CA ASN A 69 -4.81 -2.97 5.44
C ASN A 69 -6.14 -2.35 5.06
N SER A 70 -6.66 -1.48 5.94
CA SER A 70 -7.98 -0.86 5.76
C SER A 70 -8.03 0.19 4.66
N GLY A 71 -6.88 0.58 4.10
CA GLY A 71 -6.82 1.67 3.14
C GLY A 71 -7.15 3.00 3.81
N CYS A 72 -8.18 3.69 3.32
CA CYS A 72 -8.54 5.03 3.76
C CYS A 72 -10.01 5.09 4.21
N TRP A 73 -10.26 5.64 5.40
CA TRP A 73 -11.63 5.90 5.88
C TRP A 73 -12.13 7.29 5.48
N SER A 74 -11.24 8.29 5.53
CA SER A 74 -11.57 9.66 5.18
C SER A 74 -11.62 9.83 3.66
N PRO A 75 -12.59 10.56 3.12
CA PRO A 75 -12.58 10.89 1.71
C PRO A 75 -11.36 11.79 1.40
N ALA A 76 -10.50 11.36 0.48
CA ALA A 76 -9.56 12.23 -0.20
C ALA A 76 -10.27 12.88 -1.40
N PHE A 77 -9.99 14.14 -1.71
CA PHE A 77 -10.64 14.88 -2.80
C PHE A 77 -9.63 15.40 -3.81
N LEU A 78 -10.00 15.44 -5.09
CA LEU A 78 -9.17 16.02 -6.16
C LEU A 78 -9.18 17.55 -6.13
N ASP A 79 -10.15 18.13 -5.45
CA ASP A 79 -10.44 19.55 -5.46
C ASP A 79 -10.56 20.09 -4.04
N VAL A 80 -10.19 21.36 -3.86
CA VAL A 80 -10.25 22.08 -2.57
C VAL A 80 -11.68 22.26 -2.09
N GLU A 81 -12.66 22.23 -3.01
CA GLU A 81 -14.08 22.33 -2.72
C GLU A 81 -14.71 21.00 -2.25
N CYS A 82 -13.92 19.92 -2.21
CA CYS A 82 -14.34 18.59 -1.75
C CYS A 82 -15.55 18.02 -2.53
N THR A 83 -15.60 18.26 -3.84
CA THR A 83 -16.71 17.81 -4.71
C THR A 83 -16.41 16.49 -5.42
N LYS A 84 -15.13 16.14 -5.60
CA LYS A 84 -14.67 14.96 -6.36
C LYS A 84 -13.88 14.02 -5.45
N PRO A 85 -14.54 13.05 -4.79
CA PRO A 85 -13.84 12.07 -3.97
C PRO A 85 -12.97 11.14 -4.82
N ILE A 86 -11.75 10.88 -4.36
CA ILE A 86 -10.76 9.98 -4.96
C ILE A 86 -10.91 8.57 -4.38
N ASP A 87 -10.98 8.51 -3.04
CA ASP A 87 -10.80 7.27 -2.30
C ASP A 87 -12.13 6.63 -1.89
N GLN A 88 -12.12 5.31 -1.89
CA GLN A 88 -13.23 4.50 -1.37
C GLN A 88 -13.13 4.48 0.15
N LYS A 89 -14.21 4.80 0.86
CA LYS A 89 -14.26 4.69 2.32
C LYS A 89 -14.25 3.23 2.70
N THR A 90 -13.10 2.73 3.13
CA THR A 90 -12.92 1.31 3.45
C THR A 90 -12.47 1.13 4.89
N PHE A 91 -12.81 -0.02 5.46
CA PHE A 91 -12.46 -0.40 6.81
C PHE A 91 -12.36 -1.92 6.93
N VAL A 92 -11.63 -2.39 7.93
CA VAL A 92 -11.58 -3.82 8.27
C VAL A 92 -12.45 -4.06 9.48
N TRP A 93 -13.42 -4.94 9.34
CA TRP A 93 -14.29 -5.38 10.43
C TRP A 93 -13.73 -6.66 11.05
N ILE A 94 -13.27 -6.59 12.30
CA ILE A 94 -12.77 -7.75 13.04
C ILE A 94 -13.80 -8.12 14.10
N SER A 95 -14.43 -9.29 13.96
CA SER A 95 -15.44 -9.80 14.89
C SER A 95 -15.03 -11.14 15.51
N PRO A 96 -15.56 -11.48 16.70
CA PRO A 96 -15.45 -12.84 17.23
C PRO A 96 -16.04 -13.86 16.25
N ALA A 97 -15.37 -15.00 16.15
CA ALA A 97 -15.84 -16.18 15.43
C ALA A 97 -15.94 -17.37 16.39
N GLU A 98 -16.30 -18.54 15.88
CA GLU A 98 -16.38 -19.76 16.68
C GLU A 98 -15.01 -20.13 17.28
N ASN A 99 -15.02 -20.90 18.37
CA ASN A 99 -13.82 -21.42 19.04
C ASN A 99 -12.81 -20.35 19.50
N ASN A 100 -13.30 -19.20 19.99
CA ASN A 100 -12.47 -18.11 20.51
C ASN A 100 -11.50 -17.52 19.46
N SER A 101 -11.81 -17.72 18.18
CA SER A 101 -11.08 -17.13 17.06
C SER A 101 -11.68 -15.77 16.68
N ARG A 102 -10.99 -15.02 15.82
CA ARG A 102 -11.51 -13.77 15.25
C ARG A 102 -11.54 -13.91 13.74
N GLN A 103 -12.63 -13.52 13.11
CA GLN A 103 -12.69 -13.33 11.66
C GLN A 103 -12.45 -11.86 11.31
N ALA A 104 -12.02 -11.61 10.08
CA ALA A 104 -11.85 -10.27 9.54
C ALA A 104 -12.53 -10.20 8.19
N GLU A 105 -13.15 -9.06 7.89
CA GLU A 105 -13.75 -8.76 6.58
C GLU A 105 -13.31 -7.36 6.16
N LEU A 106 -12.87 -7.22 4.91
CA LEU A 106 -12.65 -5.90 4.31
C LEU A 106 -14.00 -5.36 3.80
N CYS A 107 -14.39 -4.19 4.27
CA CYS A 107 -15.67 -3.57 3.96
C CYS A 107 -15.47 -2.21 3.29
N LYS A 108 -16.41 -1.85 2.41
CA LYS A 108 -16.55 -0.53 1.81
C LYS A 108 -17.85 0.09 2.30
N PHE A 109 -17.79 1.37 2.65
CA PHE A 109 -18.94 2.15 3.08
C PHE A 109 -19.43 3.05 1.95
N VAL A 110 -20.65 2.80 1.46
CA VAL A 110 -21.29 3.54 0.37
C VAL A 110 -22.73 3.85 0.77
N ASP A 111 -23.15 5.10 0.67
CA ASP A 111 -24.55 5.55 0.87
C ASP A 111 -25.22 5.02 2.15
N GLY A 112 -24.48 5.03 3.26
CA GLY A 112 -25.00 4.59 4.56
C GLY A 112 -24.99 3.08 4.79
N LYS A 113 -24.45 2.30 3.84
CA LYS A 113 -24.38 0.84 3.91
C LYS A 113 -22.93 0.36 3.83
N SER A 114 -22.67 -0.75 4.52
CA SER A 114 -21.39 -1.47 4.48
C SER A 114 -21.52 -2.67 3.57
N GLU A 115 -20.64 -2.77 2.59
CA GLU A 115 -20.57 -3.89 1.63
C GLU A 115 -19.22 -4.59 1.78
N VAL A 116 -19.23 -5.93 1.87
CA VAL A 116 -18.00 -6.71 1.93
C VAL A 116 -17.31 -6.65 0.58
N VAL A 117 -16.04 -6.23 0.59
CA VAL A 117 -15.16 -6.24 -0.56
C VAL A 117 -14.39 -7.53 -0.53
N ASN A 118 -14.73 -8.45 -1.43
CA ASN A 118 -13.85 -9.57 -1.71
C ASN A 118 -12.59 -9.02 -2.39
N PRO A 119 -11.41 -9.11 -1.76
CA PRO A 119 -10.17 -8.84 -2.47
C PRO A 119 -10.09 -9.95 -3.50
N SER A 120 -10.39 -9.65 -4.76
CA SER A 120 -10.15 -10.58 -5.85
C SER A 120 -8.69 -11.03 -5.73
N ALA A 121 -8.47 -12.32 -5.47
CA ALA A 121 -7.16 -12.94 -5.54
C ALA A 121 -6.57 -12.55 -6.90
N ARG A 122 -5.62 -11.60 -6.89
CA ARG A 122 -4.79 -11.35 -8.07
C ARG A 122 -3.82 -12.53 -8.10
N GLY A 123 -4.06 -13.44 -9.04
CA GLY A 123 -3.05 -14.38 -9.50
C GLY A 123 -1.92 -13.68 -10.24
#